data_AF-A0A5I5SWN8-F1
#
_entry.id   AF-A0A5I5SWN8-F1
#
_cell.length_a   1.000
_cell.length_b   1.000
_cell.length_c   1.000
_cell.angle_alpha   90.00
_cell.angle_beta   90.00
_cell.angle_gamma   90.00
#
_symmetry.space_group_name_H-M   'P 1'
#
loop_
_entity.id
_entity.type
_entity.pdbx_description
1 polymer ?
#
loop_
_entity_poly.entity_id
_entity_poly.type
_entity_poly.pdbx_seq_one_letter_code
_entity_poly.pdbx_strand_id
1 'polypeptide(L)'
;MGYKKACDFDNVNYILQTNKDGHYCWRPFELIHPAIYVHLVHKITEDEAWHLLLGRFGEFQSNTKIVCASLPRESEEDGVSDKAKTVSGWWRDVEQESINKSLQFKYLFSTDIANFYPSIYTHSIPWAIYTKEEAKAARGAGRNLGDQIDYALRQMRWGQTNGIPQGSALMDFIAEIVLGYADELLGQKLESENINDYHIIRYRDDYRIFTNSKEDAEAIARHLTVILQGLGLQLNASKTSLTEDLVLGSMKPDKQEALMVFGKSVNATTIQKTLLKLVIFSRKYKNSGQLEAYLAKVNKRLERMSSIKEEVRPIVSIISDLMINNPRTFSSCALVLSNVLKFVDDDEEKLELLKQIKDKFKPILGTGILDIWLQRISYHINRDIEYKETLCSIVSGVHDRPHEHVWSSEWISDNNFKNNIMATSFVDDDKLQACEPIIQEEEVTLFPYDSDVDEEDLE
;
A
#
# COMPACT_ATOMS: atom_id res chain seq x y z
N MET A 1 22.13 23.62 5.04
CA MET A 1 21.35 22.45 5.51
C MET A 1 22.19 21.20 5.75
N GLY A 2 23.34 20.95 5.12
CA GLY A 2 24.13 19.74 5.44
C GLY A 2 23.62 18.43 4.82
N TYR A 3 22.63 18.51 3.94
CA TYR A 3 21.99 17.42 3.19
C TYR A 3 22.95 16.34 2.64
N LYS A 4 24.14 16.74 2.19
CA LYS A 4 25.16 15.81 1.68
C LYS A 4 25.65 14.79 2.72
N LYS A 5 25.45 15.09 4.00
CA LYS A 5 25.81 14.22 5.13
C LYS A 5 24.67 13.35 5.62
N ALA A 6 23.45 13.51 5.10
CA ALA A 6 22.30 12.71 5.56
C ALA A 6 22.55 11.20 5.42
N CYS A 7 23.23 10.79 4.35
CA CYS A 7 23.65 9.41 4.13
C CYS A 7 24.63 8.86 5.19
N ASP A 8 25.19 9.69 6.08
CA ASP A 8 26.11 9.25 7.12
C ASP A 8 25.37 8.86 8.42
N PHE A 9 24.06 9.11 8.49
CA PHE A 9 23.24 8.85 9.67
C PHE A 9 22.26 7.71 9.42
N ASP A 10 22.08 6.89 10.45
CA ASP A 10 21.01 5.90 10.48
C ASP A 10 19.68 6.56 10.88
N ASN A 11 18.55 5.94 10.53
CA ASN A 11 17.19 6.39 10.88
C ASN A 11 16.87 7.83 10.44
N VAL A 12 17.35 8.24 9.26
CA VAL A 12 16.93 9.50 8.62
C VAL A 12 15.41 9.51 8.44
N ASN A 13 14.87 8.39 7.93
CA ASN A 13 13.44 8.12 7.89
C ASN A 13 13.01 7.31 9.13
N TYR A 14 11.75 7.46 9.54
CA TYR A 14 11.15 6.59 10.55
C TYR A 14 10.63 5.31 9.92
N ILE A 15 11.00 4.15 10.45
CA ILE A 15 10.57 2.85 9.93
C ILE A 15 9.50 2.25 10.84
N LEU A 16 8.26 2.22 10.35
CA LEU A 16 7.16 1.50 10.98
C LEU A 16 7.09 0.08 10.42
N GLN A 17 7.57 -0.89 11.19
CA GLN A 17 7.59 -2.30 10.77
C GLN A 17 6.20 -2.93 10.85
N THR A 18 5.80 -3.60 9.77
CA THR A 18 4.55 -4.35 9.70
C THR A 18 4.82 -5.81 9.37
N ASN A 19 4.12 -6.70 10.05
CA ASN A 19 4.15 -8.12 9.70
C ASN A 19 3.16 -8.37 8.54
N LYS A 20 3.58 -8.99 7.44
CA LYS A 20 2.74 -9.26 6.26
C LYS A 20 1.97 -10.57 6.38
N ASP A 21 2.45 -11.53 7.17
CA ASP A 21 1.89 -12.89 7.22
C ASP A 21 1.69 -13.45 8.64
N GLY A 22 1.92 -12.63 9.66
CA GLY A 22 1.91 -13.00 11.08
C GLY A 22 3.15 -13.79 11.53
N HIS A 23 4.13 -14.00 10.63
CA HIS A 23 5.30 -14.84 10.89
C HIS A 23 6.60 -14.13 10.47
N TYR A 24 7.14 -14.48 9.30
CA TYR A 24 8.51 -14.14 8.88
C TYR A 24 8.56 -13.16 7.71
N CYS A 25 7.42 -12.76 7.16
CA CYS A 25 7.39 -11.79 6.07
C CYS A 25 7.11 -10.39 6.64
N TRP A 26 8.07 -9.48 6.55
CA TRP A 26 7.96 -8.14 7.12
C TRP A 26 7.94 -7.11 6.01
N ARG A 27 7.24 -6.01 6.24
CA ARG A 27 7.16 -4.87 5.32
C ARG A 27 7.31 -3.56 6.11
N PRO A 28 8.34 -2.76 5.84
CA PRO A 28 8.46 -1.44 6.42
C PRO A 28 7.52 -0.47 5.71
N PHE A 29 6.86 0.39 6.48
CA PHE A 29 6.41 1.69 6.02
C PHE A 29 7.39 2.75 6.51
N GLU A 30 7.72 3.71 5.66
CA GLU A 30 8.72 4.73 5.98
C GLU A 30 8.08 6.12 6.00
N LEU A 31 8.12 6.79 7.16
CA LEU A 31 7.86 8.24 7.21
C LEU A 31 9.15 8.95 6.79
N ILE A 32 9.16 9.37 5.52
CA ILE A 32 10.31 10.04 4.92
C ILE A 32 10.59 11.35 5.65
N HIS A 33 11.87 11.65 5.89
CA HIS A 33 12.27 12.89 6.53
C HIS A 33 11.69 14.12 5.79
N PRO A 34 10.91 15.00 6.46
CA PRO A 34 10.19 16.11 5.83
C PRO A 34 11.06 17.00 4.94
N ALA A 35 12.23 17.40 5.43
CA ALA A 35 13.18 18.21 4.65
C ALA A 35 13.62 17.56 3.33
N ILE A 36 13.84 16.24 3.32
CA ILE A 36 14.25 15.52 2.11
C ILE A 36 13.05 15.30 1.19
N TYR A 37 11.89 14.97 1.76
CA TYR A 37 10.64 14.82 1.02
C TYR A 37 10.30 16.09 0.25
N VAL A 38 10.25 17.24 0.93
CA VAL A 38 9.94 18.54 0.31
C VAL A 38 10.99 18.92 -0.74
N HIS A 39 12.28 18.66 -0.46
CA HIS A 39 13.33 18.91 -1.44
C HIS A 39 13.11 18.11 -2.72
N LEU A 40 12.77 16.82 -2.60
CA LEU A 40 12.55 15.93 -3.73
C LEU A 40 11.30 16.32 -4.53
N VAL A 41 10.19 16.65 -3.84
CA VAL A 41 8.98 17.17 -4.48
C VAL A 41 9.31 18.43 -5.27
N HIS A 42 9.95 19.42 -4.65
CA HIS A 42 10.33 20.66 -5.32
C HIS A 42 11.16 20.41 -6.58
N LYS A 43 12.13 19.47 -6.53
CA LYS A 43 12.95 19.12 -7.70
C LYS A 43 12.16 18.48 -8.83
N ILE A 44 11.21 17.61 -8.50
CA ILE A 44 10.36 16.94 -9.49
C ILE A 44 9.36 17.92 -10.11
N THR A 45 8.89 18.90 -9.35
CA THR A 45 7.87 19.87 -9.78
C THR A 45 8.44 21.18 -10.32
N GLU A 46 9.77 21.30 -10.51
CA GLU A 46 10.35 22.40 -11.30
C GLU A 46 9.85 22.31 -12.75
N ASP A 47 9.44 23.44 -13.37
CA ASP A 47 8.74 23.43 -14.67
C ASP A 47 9.45 22.60 -15.75
N GLU A 48 10.76 22.78 -15.92
CA GLU A 48 11.57 22.01 -16.89
C GLU A 48 11.60 20.51 -16.55
N ALA A 49 11.71 20.17 -15.27
CA ALA A 49 11.74 18.80 -14.78
C ALA A 49 10.38 18.11 -14.99
N TRP A 50 9.30 18.82 -14.69
CA TRP A 50 7.94 18.32 -14.83
C TRP A 50 7.58 18.08 -16.30
N HIS A 51 7.92 19.03 -17.19
CA HIS A 51 7.71 18.87 -18.63
C HIS A 51 8.51 17.69 -19.20
N LEU A 52 9.76 17.50 -18.76
CA LEU A 52 10.57 16.33 -19.14
C LEU A 52 9.89 15.02 -18.74
N LEU A 53 9.41 14.92 -17.50
CA LEU A 53 8.74 13.72 -17.00
C LEU A 53 7.45 13.44 -17.76
N LEU A 54 6.63 14.45 -18.05
CA LEU A 54 5.42 14.30 -18.87
C LEU A 54 5.76 13.76 -20.26
N GLY A 55 6.83 14.27 -20.89
CA GLY A 55 7.32 13.74 -22.18
C GLY A 55 7.67 12.26 -22.09
N ARG A 56 8.43 11.87 -21.06
CA ARG A 56 8.81 10.46 -20.83
C ARG A 56 7.61 9.55 -20.56
N PHE A 57 6.61 9.99 -19.80
CA PHE A 57 5.37 9.23 -19.64
C PHE A 57 4.59 9.07 -20.95
N GLY A 58 4.68 10.04 -21.87
CA GLY A 58 4.15 9.91 -23.22
C GLY A 58 4.88 8.84 -24.03
N GLU A 59 6.21 8.81 -23.95
CA GLU A 59 7.06 7.82 -24.63
C GLU A 59 6.83 6.40 -24.09
N PHE A 60 6.70 6.23 -22.77
CA PHE A 60 6.34 4.95 -22.13
C PHE A 60 5.03 4.37 -22.67
N GLN A 61 4.08 5.23 -23.05
CA GLN A 61 2.75 4.86 -23.54
C GLN A 61 2.66 4.82 -25.07
N SER A 62 3.79 4.96 -25.79
CA SER A 62 3.82 4.93 -27.26
C SER A 62 3.31 3.61 -27.85
N ASN A 63 3.54 2.50 -27.15
CA ASN A 63 3.00 1.20 -27.53
C ASN A 63 1.60 0.99 -26.95
N THR A 64 0.58 1.17 -27.79
CA THR A 64 -0.84 1.04 -27.41
C THR A 64 -1.25 -0.38 -26.99
N LYS A 65 -0.40 -1.40 -27.21
CA LYS A 65 -0.65 -2.78 -26.75
C LYS A 65 -0.21 -3.00 -25.30
N ILE A 66 0.54 -2.08 -24.69
CA ILE A 66 0.96 -2.13 -23.29
C ILE A 66 0.26 -1.00 -22.55
N VAL A 67 -0.69 -1.35 -21.68
CA VAL A 67 -1.52 -0.40 -20.96
C VAL A 67 -1.09 -0.33 -19.49
N CYS A 68 -0.63 0.85 -19.06
CA CYS A 68 -0.40 1.16 -17.66
C CYS A 68 -1.71 1.61 -16.99
N ALA A 69 -2.28 0.77 -16.14
CA ALA A 69 -3.52 1.04 -15.41
C ALA A 69 -3.28 1.66 -14.02
N SER A 70 -2.03 1.94 -13.64
CA SER A 70 -1.64 2.44 -12.31
C SER A 70 -1.37 3.94 -12.22
N LEU A 71 -1.54 4.70 -13.30
CA LEU A 71 -1.38 6.15 -13.26
C LEU A 71 -2.43 6.78 -12.31
N PRO A 72 -2.04 7.73 -11.45
CA PRO A 72 -2.96 8.42 -10.55
C PRO A 72 -4.12 9.09 -11.30
N ARG A 73 -5.29 9.12 -10.66
CA ARG A 73 -6.48 9.82 -11.19
C ARG A 73 -6.96 10.84 -10.17
N GLU A 74 -7.24 12.04 -10.66
CA GLU A 74 -7.86 13.10 -9.87
C GLU A 74 -9.38 12.99 -9.96
N SER A 75 -10.06 13.05 -8.81
CA SER A 75 -11.52 13.11 -8.75
C SER A 75 -12.03 14.44 -9.30
N GLU A 76 -13.04 14.38 -10.15
CA GLU A 76 -13.76 15.56 -10.64
C GLU A 76 -15.10 15.74 -9.89
N GLU A 77 -15.42 14.81 -8.99
CA GLU A 77 -16.68 14.75 -8.25
C GLU A 77 -16.46 15.16 -6.79
N ASP A 78 -17.30 16.08 -6.31
CA ASP A 78 -17.29 16.53 -4.91
C ASP A 78 -17.61 15.37 -3.96
N GLY A 79 -16.74 15.12 -2.99
CA GLY A 79 -16.90 14.07 -1.97
C GLY A 79 -16.28 12.71 -2.33
N VAL A 80 -15.83 12.50 -3.58
CA VAL A 80 -15.08 11.30 -3.97
C VAL A 80 -13.58 11.59 -3.92
N SER A 81 -12.81 10.78 -3.19
CA SER A 81 -11.36 10.97 -3.10
C SER A 81 -10.62 10.49 -4.37
N ASP A 82 -9.46 11.06 -4.67
CA ASP A 82 -8.58 10.61 -5.78
C ASP A 82 -8.21 9.12 -5.68
N LYS A 83 -7.99 8.65 -4.45
CA LYS A 83 -7.74 7.24 -4.17
C LYS A 83 -8.95 6.39 -4.55
N ALA A 84 -10.16 6.90 -4.32
CA ALA A 84 -11.38 6.20 -4.68
C ALA A 84 -11.52 6.03 -6.20
N LYS A 85 -11.33 7.13 -6.96
CA LYS A 85 -11.32 7.10 -8.42
C LYS A 85 -10.21 6.22 -9.00
N THR A 86 -9.07 6.13 -8.31
CA THR A 86 -7.96 5.25 -8.70
C THR A 86 -8.33 3.76 -8.55
N VAL A 87 -9.00 3.34 -7.47
CA VAL A 87 -9.39 1.93 -7.28
C VAL A 87 -10.58 1.52 -8.14
N SER A 88 -11.61 2.37 -8.29
CA SER A 88 -12.70 2.09 -9.23
C SER A 88 -12.17 2.02 -10.65
N GLY A 89 -11.24 2.93 -10.98
CA GLY A 89 -10.43 2.89 -12.19
C GLY A 89 -9.65 1.60 -12.37
N TRP A 90 -9.02 1.09 -11.32
CA TRP A 90 -8.33 -0.21 -11.33
C TRP A 90 -9.27 -1.38 -11.62
N TRP A 91 -10.42 -1.46 -10.94
CA TRP A 91 -11.37 -2.55 -11.16
C TRP A 91 -11.83 -2.59 -12.62
N ARG A 92 -12.17 -1.43 -13.17
CA ARG A 92 -12.57 -1.31 -14.57
C ARG A 92 -11.41 -1.65 -15.52
N ASP A 93 -10.28 -0.98 -15.38
CA ASP A 93 -9.22 -0.99 -16.39
C ASP A 93 -8.28 -2.19 -16.26
N VAL A 94 -8.37 -2.94 -15.16
CA VAL A 94 -7.64 -4.20 -14.97
C VAL A 94 -8.59 -5.38 -14.93
N GLU A 95 -9.55 -5.44 -14.00
CA GLU A 95 -10.36 -6.66 -13.84
C GLU A 95 -11.37 -6.84 -14.98
N GLN A 96 -12.18 -5.82 -15.28
CA GLN A 96 -13.15 -5.89 -16.39
C GLN A 96 -12.45 -5.97 -17.74
N GLU A 97 -11.42 -5.15 -17.96
CA GLU A 97 -10.67 -5.22 -19.21
C GLU A 97 -9.99 -6.58 -19.42
N SER A 98 -9.45 -7.20 -18.37
CA SER A 98 -8.89 -8.56 -18.51
C SER A 98 -9.94 -9.59 -18.93
N ILE A 99 -11.17 -9.48 -18.43
CA ILE A 99 -12.29 -10.32 -18.87
C ILE A 99 -12.63 -10.00 -20.33
N ASN A 100 -12.68 -8.72 -20.73
CA ASN A 100 -12.92 -8.32 -22.12
C ASN A 100 -11.89 -8.89 -23.09
N LYS A 101 -10.62 -9.00 -22.68
CA LYS A 101 -9.56 -9.63 -23.50
C LYS A 101 -9.78 -11.12 -23.77
N SER A 102 -10.61 -11.82 -22.97
CA SER A 102 -10.99 -13.21 -23.26
C SER A 102 -11.71 -13.40 -24.60
N LEU A 103 -12.30 -12.34 -25.17
CA LEU A 103 -12.93 -12.38 -26.49
C LEU A 103 -11.92 -12.42 -27.64
N GLN A 104 -10.69 -11.98 -27.41
CA GLN A 104 -9.67 -11.74 -28.45
C GLN A 104 -8.46 -12.67 -28.33
N PHE A 105 -8.20 -13.19 -27.13
CA PHE A 105 -7.01 -13.97 -26.81
C PHE A 105 -7.34 -15.32 -26.21
N LYS A 106 -6.41 -16.27 -26.31
CA LYS A 106 -6.57 -17.65 -25.82
C LYS A 106 -5.77 -17.95 -24.55
N TYR A 107 -4.71 -17.18 -24.31
CA TYR A 107 -3.79 -17.41 -23.21
C TYR A 107 -3.65 -16.14 -22.37
N LEU A 108 -3.57 -16.32 -21.05
CA LEU A 108 -3.22 -15.28 -20.08
C LEU A 108 -2.00 -15.75 -19.29
N PHE A 109 -0.93 -14.99 -19.37
CA PHE A 109 0.22 -15.08 -18.49
C PHE A 109 0.15 -13.96 -17.46
N SER A 110 0.06 -14.34 -16.19
CA SER A 110 0.00 -13.42 -15.04
C SER A 110 1.27 -13.55 -14.21
N THR A 111 1.84 -12.43 -13.77
CA THR A 111 3.02 -12.40 -12.89
C THR A 111 3.06 -11.12 -12.06
N ASP A 112 3.84 -11.10 -10.98
CA ASP A 112 4.16 -9.88 -10.22
C ASP A 112 5.67 -9.74 -10.02
N ILE A 113 6.14 -8.54 -9.68
CA ILE A 113 7.54 -8.29 -9.34
C ILE A 113 7.78 -8.62 -7.86
N ALA A 114 8.73 -9.50 -7.59
CA ALA A 114 9.09 -9.89 -6.24
C ALA A 114 9.75 -8.72 -5.50
N ASN A 115 9.28 -8.43 -4.29
CA ASN A 115 9.88 -7.45 -3.38
C ASN A 115 10.18 -6.11 -4.06
N PHE A 116 9.20 -5.57 -4.79
CA PHE A 116 9.39 -4.49 -5.75
C PHE A 116 10.12 -3.26 -5.17
N TYR A 117 9.53 -2.54 -4.21
CA TYR A 117 10.12 -1.30 -3.68
C TYR A 117 11.54 -1.48 -3.10
N PRO A 118 11.85 -2.52 -2.29
CA PRO A 118 13.23 -2.74 -1.83
C PRO A 118 14.21 -3.19 -2.93
N SER A 119 13.72 -3.69 -4.06
CA SER A 119 14.56 -4.16 -5.17
C SER A 119 14.85 -3.07 -6.20
N ILE A 120 14.17 -1.91 -6.17
CA ILE A 120 14.41 -0.82 -7.11
C ILE A 120 15.86 -0.36 -7.01
N TYR A 121 16.65 -0.56 -8.06
CA TYR A 121 18.00 -0.03 -8.13
C TYR A 121 17.95 1.47 -8.42
N THR A 122 18.41 2.31 -7.49
CA THR A 122 18.29 3.78 -7.58
C THR A 122 18.86 4.37 -8.87
N HIS A 123 19.95 3.82 -9.40
CA HIS A 123 20.52 4.27 -10.68
C HIS A 123 19.68 3.89 -11.91
N SER A 124 18.67 3.01 -11.77
CA SER A 124 17.68 2.78 -12.82
C SER A 124 16.75 3.97 -13.05
N ILE A 125 16.64 4.89 -12.09
CA ILE A 125 15.82 6.10 -12.22
C ILE A 125 16.41 7.06 -13.27
N PRO A 126 17.71 7.43 -13.23
CA PRO A 126 18.35 8.14 -14.34
C PRO A 126 18.19 7.42 -15.68
N TRP A 127 18.29 6.09 -15.72
CA TRP A 127 18.11 5.32 -16.95
C TRP A 127 16.68 5.42 -17.47
N ALA A 128 15.68 5.45 -16.60
CA ALA A 128 14.30 5.57 -17.00
C ALA A 128 13.96 6.96 -17.56
N ILE A 129 14.58 8.02 -17.01
CA ILE A 129 14.35 9.40 -17.44
C ILE A 129 15.12 9.73 -18.74
N TYR A 130 16.34 9.22 -18.92
CA TYR A 130 17.21 9.61 -20.04
C TYR A 130 17.67 8.44 -20.93
N THR A 131 17.13 7.22 -20.77
CA THR A 131 17.72 5.97 -21.28
C THR A 131 19.06 5.61 -20.61
N LYS A 132 19.42 4.32 -20.67
CA LYS A 132 20.63 3.80 -20.04
C LYS A 132 21.90 4.33 -20.73
N GLU A 133 21.85 4.53 -22.03
CA GLU A 133 22.95 4.97 -22.88
C GLU A 133 23.31 6.43 -22.57
N GLU A 134 22.35 7.35 -22.59
CA GLU A 134 22.60 8.77 -22.33
C GLU A 134 23.00 9.01 -20.87
N ALA A 135 22.31 8.37 -19.92
CA ALA A 135 22.67 8.47 -18.50
C ALA A 135 24.10 7.98 -18.23
N LYS A 136 24.56 6.93 -18.93
CA LYS A 136 25.95 6.45 -18.82
C LYS A 136 26.96 7.35 -19.54
N ALA A 137 26.57 8.07 -20.58
CA ALA A 137 27.42 9.03 -21.26
C ALA A 137 27.61 10.32 -20.43
N ALA A 138 26.58 10.72 -19.69
CA ALA A 138 26.55 11.96 -18.90
C ALA A 138 27.17 11.85 -17.49
N ARG A 139 27.93 10.78 -17.18
CA ARG A 139 28.45 10.46 -15.83
C ARG A 139 28.97 11.68 -15.06
N GLY A 140 28.26 12.03 -14.00
CA GLY A 140 28.67 13.04 -13.02
C GLY A 140 27.52 13.34 -12.05
N ALA A 141 27.76 13.14 -10.75
CA ALA A 141 26.71 13.29 -9.73
C ALA A 141 26.10 14.71 -9.75
N GLY A 142 24.80 14.79 -10.00
CA GLY A 142 23.98 15.99 -9.76
C GLY A 142 23.84 16.97 -10.92
N ARG A 143 24.05 16.56 -12.17
CA ARG A 143 23.81 17.44 -13.34
C ARG A 143 22.38 17.43 -13.85
N ASN A 144 21.73 16.27 -13.88
CA ASN A 144 20.39 16.12 -14.44
C ASN A 144 19.37 15.68 -13.37
N LEU A 145 18.08 15.76 -13.70
CA LEU A 145 16.99 15.43 -12.77
C LEU A 145 17.10 14.01 -12.19
N GLY A 146 17.42 13.02 -13.02
CA GLY A 146 17.50 11.62 -12.61
C GLY A 146 18.59 11.39 -11.58
N ASP A 147 19.77 11.99 -11.78
CA ASP A 147 20.87 11.94 -10.82
C ASP A 147 20.53 12.66 -9.51
N GLN A 148 19.71 13.72 -9.56
CA GLN A 148 19.25 14.42 -8.36
C GLN A 148 18.25 13.57 -7.55
N ILE A 149 17.32 12.89 -8.22
CA ILE A 149 16.37 11.96 -7.57
C ILE A 149 17.12 10.77 -6.96
N ASP A 150 17.99 10.13 -7.74
CA ASP A 150 18.87 9.06 -7.28
C ASP A 150 19.67 9.47 -6.04
N TYR A 151 20.33 10.63 -6.12
CA TYR A 151 21.10 11.16 -5.00
C TYR A 151 20.23 11.33 -3.76
N ALA A 152 19.03 11.90 -3.90
CA ALA A 152 18.13 12.10 -2.78
C ALA A 152 17.69 10.81 -2.08
N LEU A 153 17.38 9.78 -2.86
CA LEU A 153 17.00 8.47 -2.34
C LEU A 153 18.17 7.82 -1.58
N ARG A 154 19.41 7.96 -2.08
CA ARG A 154 20.60 7.50 -1.38
C ARG A 154 20.85 8.28 -0.09
N GLN A 155 20.61 9.60 -0.11
CA GLN A 155 20.77 10.45 1.08
C GLN A 155 19.82 10.07 2.22
N MET A 156 18.58 9.64 1.92
CA MET A 156 17.62 9.23 2.96
C MET A 156 17.76 7.76 3.39
N ARG A 157 18.65 6.97 2.75
CA ARG A 157 18.81 5.52 3.00
C ARG A 157 20.26 5.12 3.28
N TRP A 158 20.96 5.90 4.08
CA TRP A 158 22.32 5.58 4.54
C TRP A 158 23.28 5.23 3.37
N GLY A 159 23.14 5.93 2.25
CA GLY A 159 23.97 5.73 1.04
C GLY A 159 23.65 4.47 0.22
N GLN A 160 22.64 3.68 0.60
CA GLN A 160 22.26 2.47 -0.12
C GLN A 160 21.72 2.78 -1.51
N THR A 161 22.12 1.96 -2.49
CA THR A 161 21.71 2.10 -3.90
C THR A 161 20.54 1.19 -4.29
N ASN A 162 20.08 0.32 -3.40
CA ASN A 162 18.99 -0.63 -3.65
C ASN A 162 17.83 -0.35 -2.71
N GLY A 163 16.66 -0.13 -3.30
CA GLY A 163 15.38 0.10 -2.65
C GLY A 163 15.03 1.58 -2.52
N ILE A 164 13.73 1.86 -2.47
CA ILE A 164 13.18 3.18 -2.14
C ILE A 164 12.20 3.07 -0.97
N PRO A 165 11.96 4.15 -0.21
CA PRO A 165 10.99 4.14 0.88
C PRO A 165 9.58 3.71 0.43
N GLN A 166 8.83 3.07 1.32
CA GLN A 166 7.48 2.57 1.04
C GLN A 166 6.40 3.34 1.79
N GLY A 167 5.26 3.58 1.13
CA GLY A 167 4.08 4.17 1.76
C GLY A 167 3.85 5.65 1.45
N SER A 168 4.45 6.21 0.41
CA SER A 168 4.17 7.58 -0.02
C SER A 168 3.91 7.68 -1.53
N ALA A 169 2.99 8.56 -1.91
CA ALA A 169 2.61 8.79 -3.31
C ALA A 169 3.81 9.22 -4.19
N LEU A 170 4.79 9.91 -3.62
CA LEU A 170 6.01 10.30 -4.32
C LEU A 170 6.86 9.09 -4.71
N MET A 171 6.98 8.10 -3.82
CA MET A 171 7.74 6.88 -4.11
C MET A 171 7.00 5.99 -5.09
N ASP A 172 5.68 5.94 -5.00
CA ASP A 172 4.82 5.30 -5.99
C ASP A 172 5.01 5.92 -7.38
N PHE A 173 5.11 7.25 -7.48
CA PHE A 173 5.36 7.95 -8.75
C PHE A 173 6.76 7.63 -9.31
N ILE A 174 7.80 7.66 -8.48
CA ILE A 174 9.16 7.28 -8.88
C ILE A 174 9.23 5.83 -9.34
N ALA A 175 8.50 4.93 -8.68
CA ALA A 175 8.41 3.53 -9.07
C ALA A 175 7.75 3.36 -10.45
N GLU A 176 6.72 4.14 -10.77
CA GLU A 176 6.11 4.14 -12.11
C GLU A 176 7.06 4.65 -13.20
N ILE A 177 7.96 5.59 -12.90
CA ILE A 177 8.97 6.02 -13.88
C ILE A 177 9.84 4.83 -14.29
N VAL A 178 10.28 4.01 -13.33
CA VAL A 178 11.11 2.82 -13.59
C VAL A 178 10.33 1.75 -14.36
N LEU A 179 9.05 1.53 -14.02
CA LEU A 179 8.21 0.54 -14.69
C LEU A 179 7.80 0.98 -16.09
N GLY A 180 7.50 2.26 -16.31
CA GLY A 180 7.23 2.79 -17.64
C GLY A 180 8.42 2.61 -18.59
N TYR A 181 9.65 2.74 -18.08
CA TYR A 181 10.85 2.42 -18.86
C TYR A 181 10.97 0.92 -19.16
N ALA A 182 10.57 0.04 -18.24
CA ALA A 182 10.51 -1.40 -18.52
C ALA A 182 9.48 -1.73 -19.62
N ASP A 183 8.32 -1.07 -19.60
CA ASP A 183 7.26 -1.20 -20.60
C ASP A 183 7.76 -0.75 -21.99
N GLU A 184 8.44 0.39 -22.07
CA GLU A 184 9.05 0.93 -23.30
C GLU A 184 10.07 -0.06 -23.89
N LEU A 185 11.02 -0.54 -23.08
CA LEU A 185 12.03 -1.51 -23.49
C LEU A 185 11.39 -2.82 -23.97
N LEU A 186 10.33 -3.27 -23.30
CA LEU A 186 9.60 -4.47 -23.70
C LEU A 186 8.93 -4.24 -25.06
N GLY A 187 8.24 -3.12 -25.24
CA GLY A 187 7.62 -2.76 -26.52
C GLY A 187 8.60 -2.78 -27.69
N GLN A 188 9.73 -2.09 -27.55
CA GLN A 188 10.81 -2.06 -28.54
C GLN A 188 11.34 -3.47 -28.84
N LYS A 189 11.51 -4.30 -27.80
CA LYS A 189 12.01 -5.66 -27.96
C LYS A 189 11.03 -6.55 -28.71
N LEU A 190 9.74 -6.47 -28.41
CA LEU A 190 8.70 -7.25 -29.08
C LEU A 190 8.54 -6.84 -30.55
N GLU A 191 8.62 -5.55 -30.85
CA GLU A 191 8.64 -5.06 -32.23
C GLU A 191 9.85 -5.61 -33.01
N SER A 192 11.05 -5.59 -32.41
CA SER A 192 12.26 -6.10 -33.05
C SER A 192 12.22 -7.61 -33.36
N GLU A 193 11.44 -8.38 -32.58
CA GLU A 193 11.24 -9.83 -32.79
C GLU A 193 9.95 -10.14 -33.56
N ASN A 194 9.24 -9.11 -34.03
CA ASN A 194 8.02 -9.22 -34.82
C ASN A 194 6.88 -9.96 -34.08
N ILE A 195 6.87 -9.90 -32.74
CA ILE A 195 5.80 -10.41 -31.90
C ILE A 195 4.71 -9.34 -31.88
N ASN A 196 3.55 -9.63 -32.46
CA ASN A 196 2.53 -8.62 -32.71
C ASN A 196 1.15 -8.95 -32.11
N ASP A 197 0.85 -10.22 -31.86
CA ASP A 197 -0.48 -10.66 -31.40
C ASP A 197 -0.54 -10.79 -29.87
N TYR A 198 -0.42 -9.63 -29.20
CA TYR A 198 -0.44 -9.56 -27.75
C TYR A 198 -1.15 -8.30 -27.23
N HIS A 199 -1.55 -8.37 -25.96
CA HIS A 199 -1.96 -7.21 -25.18
C HIS A 199 -1.44 -7.36 -23.75
N ILE A 200 -0.95 -6.28 -23.14
CA ILE A 200 -0.41 -6.28 -21.78
C ILE A 200 -1.15 -5.24 -20.97
N ILE A 201 -1.66 -5.64 -19.82
CA ILE A 201 -2.19 -4.72 -18.80
C ILE A 201 -1.26 -4.80 -17.60
N ARG A 202 -0.67 -3.67 -17.21
CA ARG A 202 0.16 -3.54 -16.02
C ARG A 202 -0.53 -2.67 -14.99
N TYR A 203 -0.56 -3.13 -13.74
CA TYR A 203 -0.95 -2.33 -12.61
C TYR A 203 0.10 -2.43 -11.53
N ARG A 204 0.86 -1.35 -11.31
CA ARG A 204 2.03 -1.38 -10.43
C ARG A 204 2.96 -2.52 -10.86
N ASP A 205 3.30 -3.40 -9.94
CA ASP A 205 4.13 -4.59 -10.12
C ASP A 205 3.41 -5.80 -10.74
N ASP A 206 2.07 -5.79 -10.84
CA ASP A 206 1.28 -6.87 -11.43
C ASP A 206 1.21 -6.72 -12.97
N TYR A 207 1.60 -7.76 -13.72
CA TYR A 207 1.47 -7.85 -15.19
C TYR A 207 0.47 -8.93 -15.59
N ARG A 208 -0.37 -8.62 -16.59
CA ARG A 208 -1.26 -9.55 -17.28
C ARG A 208 -0.98 -9.48 -18.78
N ILE A 209 -0.48 -10.57 -19.35
CA ILE A 209 -0.04 -10.67 -20.74
C ILE A 209 -0.99 -11.62 -21.46
N PHE A 210 -1.71 -11.11 -22.45
CA PHE A 210 -2.68 -11.84 -23.27
C PHE A 210 -2.08 -12.15 -24.63
N THR A 211 -2.18 -13.40 -25.09
CA THR A 211 -1.67 -13.84 -26.41
C THR A 211 -2.56 -14.92 -27.04
N ASN A 212 -2.38 -15.18 -28.33
CA ASN A 212 -2.99 -16.32 -29.03
C ASN A 212 -2.02 -17.48 -29.28
N SER A 213 -0.74 -17.28 -28.96
CA SER A 213 0.31 -18.30 -29.01
C SER A 213 0.95 -18.45 -27.63
N LYS A 214 1.16 -19.69 -27.21
CA LYS A 214 1.89 -20.01 -25.99
C LYS A 214 3.37 -19.66 -26.13
N GLU A 215 3.93 -19.86 -27.32
CA GLU A 215 5.30 -19.49 -27.67
C GLU A 215 5.52 -17.98 -27.50
N ASP A 216 4.56 -17.14 -27.95
CA ASP A 216 4.61 -15.70 -27.75
C ASP A 216 4.52 -15.32 -26.26
N ALA A 217 3.64 -15.97 -25.49
CA ALA A 217 3.55 -15.73 -24.05
C ALA A 217 4.88 -16.03 -23.33
N GLU A 218 5.50 -17.17 -23.66
CA GLU A 218 6.81 -17.55 -23.11
C GLU A 218 7.94 -16.62 -23.58
N ALA A 219 7.91 -16.16 -24.84
CA ALA A 219 8.87 -15.19 -25.35
C ALA A 219 8.76 -13.85 -24.63
N ILE A 220 7.55 -13.29 -24.50
CA ILE A 220 7.29 -12.05 -23.78
C ILE A 220 7.75 -12.17 -22.32
N ALA A 221 7.41 -13.27 -21.63
CA ALA A 221 7.81 -13.50 -20.25
C ALA A 221 9.35 -13.55 -20.07
N ARG A 222 10.07 -14.17 -21.02
CA ARG A 222 11.54 -14.20 -21.01
C ARG A 222 12.13 -12.81 -21.21
N HIS A 223 11.62 -12.04 -22.18
CA HIS A 223 12.10 -10.68 -22.42
C HIS A 223 11.85 -9.76 -21.23
N LEU A 224 10.64 -9.81 -20.67
CA LEU A 224 10.29 -9.07 -19.46
C LEU A 224 11.23 -9.43 -18.31
N THR A 225 11.53 -10.72 -18.11
CA THR A 225 12.48 -11.18 -17.08
C THR A 225 13.86 -10.56 -17.26
N VAL A 226 14.41 -10.58 -18.48
CA VAL A 226 15.75 -10.02 -18.77
C VAL A 226 15.78 -8.50 -18.59
N ILE A 227 14.72 -7.81 -19.03
CA ILE A 227 14.59 -6.35 -18.88
C ILE A 227 14.54 -5.97 -17.40
N LEU A 228 13.67 -6.62 -16.63
CA LEU A 228 13.53 -6.37 -15.19
C LEU A 228 14.84 -6.65 -14.44
N GLN A 229 15.55 -7.74 -14.75
CA GLN A 229 16.87 -8.02 -14.19
C GLN A 229 17.87 -6.91 -14.49
N GLY A 230 17.82 -6.35 -15.70
CA GLY A 230 18.63 -5.21 -16.11
C GLY A 230 18.37 -3.93 -15.30
N LEU A 231 17.23 -3.84 -14.62
CA LEU A 231 16.79 -2.74 -13.73
C LEU A 231 16.91 -3.10 -12.23
N GLY A 232 17.43 -4.29 -11.89
CA GLY A 232 17.54 -4.78 -10.51
C GLY A 232 16.28 -5.48 -9.97
N LEU A 233 15.29 -5.73 -10.83
CA LEU A 233 14.00 -6.31 -10.49
C LEU A 233 13.92 -7.79 -10.90
N GLN A 234 13.02 -8.55 -10.28
CA GLN A 234 12.81 -9.96 -10.58
C GLN A 234 11.33 -10.32 -10.54
N LEU A 235 10.89 -11.17 -11.46
CA LEU A 235 9.56 -11.76 -11.40
C LEU A 235 9.45 -12.73 -10.24
N ASN A 236 8.27 -12.79 -9.65
CA ASN A 236 7.95 -13.70 -8.57
C ASN A 236 7.45 -15.04 -9.14
N ALA A 237 8.30 -16.05 -9.07
CA ALA A 237 7.97 -17.38 -9.55
C ALA A 237 6.70 -17.98 -8.91
N SER A 238 6.41 -17.64 -7.65
CA SER A 238 5.25 -18.22 -6.92
C SER A 238 3.89 -17.70 -7.36
N LYS A 239 3.85 -16.52 -8.01
CA LYS A 239 2.62 -15.94 -8.56
C LYS A 239 2.64 -15.84 -10.09
N THR A 240 3.63 -16.46 -10.71
CA THR A 240 3.71 -16.55 -12.16
C THR A 240 2.88 -17.74 -12.64
N SER A 241 1.94 -17.51 -13.53
CA SER A 241 1.04 -18.55 -14.06
C SER A 241 0.64 -18.29 -15.51
N LEU A 242 0.50 -19.36 -16.28
CA LEU A 242 -0.08 -19.37 -17.62
C LEU A 242 -1.40 -20.15 -17.59
N THR A 243 -2.48 -19.60 -18.15
CA THR A 243 -3.81 -20.23 -18.19
C THR A 243 -4.52 -20.00 -19.53
N GLU A 244 -5.40 -20.94 -19.88
CA GLU A 244 -6.36 -20.85 -21.00
C GLU A 244 -7.74 -20.37 -20.53
N ASP A 245 -8.02 -20.44 -19.23
CA ASP A 245 -9.23 -19.89 -18.64
C ASP A 245 -9.00 -18.41 -18.32
N LEU A 246 -9.30 -17.54 -19.29
CA LEU A 246 -9.05 -16.11 -19.16
C LEU A 246 -10.05 -15.43 -18.22
N VAL A 247 -11.26 -15.95 -18.08
CA VAL A 247 -12.29 -15.32 -17.25
C VAL A 247 -11.96 -15.54 -15.78
N LEU A 248 -11.84 -16.79 -15.34
CA LEU A 248 -11.48 -17.08 -13.96
C LEU A 248 -10.01 -16.80 -13.69
N GLY A 249 -9.13 -17.00 -14.67
CA GLY A 249 -7.69 -16.69 -14.55
C GLY A 249 -7.38 -15.22 -14.34
N SER A 250 -8.30 -14.32 -14.73
CA SER A 250 -8.19 -12.87 -14.46
C SER A 250 -8.58 -12.47 -13.04
N MET A 251 -9.18 -13.39 -12.27
CA MET A 251 -9.62 -13.17 -10.90
C MET A 251 -8.68 -13.87 -9.90
N LYS A 252 -8.29 -13.15 -8.83
CA LYS A 252 -7.50 -13.75 -7.75
C LYS A 252 -8.32 -14.87 -7.05
N PRO A 253 -7.71 -16.00 -6.65
CA PRO A 253 -8.43 -17.14 -6.08
C PRO A 253 -9.26 -16.81 -4.83
N ASP A 254 -8.77 -15.90 -3.99
CA ASP A 254 -9.46 -15.43 -2.79
C ASP A 254 -10.77 -14.71 -3.11
N LYS A 255 -10.80 -13.92 -4.20
CA LYS A 255 -12.02 -13.27 -4.70
C LYS A 255 -13.05 -14.29 -5.21
N GLN A 256 -12.60 -15.32 -5.93
CA GLN A 256 -13.49 -16.37 -6.44
C GLN A 256 -14.18 -17.11 -5.29
N GLU A 257 -13.43 -17.49 -4.26
CA GLU A 257 -14.03 -18.17 -3.09
C GLU A 257 -14.87 -17.21 -2.25
N ALA A 258 -14.45 -15.95 -2.09
CA ALA A 258 -15.26 -14.97 -1.40
C ALA A 258 -16.64 -14.79 -2.06
N LEU A 259 -16.71 -14.77 -3.40
CA LEU A 259 -17.95 -14.71 -4.16
C LEU A 259 -18.88 -15.91 -3.84
N MET A 260 -18.31 -17.10 -3.65
CA MET A 260 -19.07 -18.30 -3.31
C MET A 260 -19.49 -18.36 -1.83
N VAL A 261 -18.61 -17.94 -0.92
CA VAL A 261 -18.76 -18.14 0.53
C VAL A 261 -19.56 -17.03 1.19
N PHE A 262 -19.38 -15.79 0.73
CA PHE A 262 -19.91 -14.60 1.39
C PHE A 262 -20.95 -13.85 0.54
N GLY A 263 -21.72 -14.57 -0.28
CA GLY A 263 -22.79 -14.00 -1.13
C GLY A 263 -23.71 -13.01 -0.39
N LYS A 264 -24.48 -12.21 -1.17
CA LYS A 264 -25.14 -10.93 -0.79
C LYS A 264 -25.72 -10.79 0.64
N SER A 265 -26.18 -11.86 1.30
CA SER A 265 -26.75 -11.78 2.65
C SER A 265 -25.75 -12.19 3.75
N VAL A 266 -25.00 -11.21 4.25
CA VAL A 266 -24.28 -11.31 5.55
C VAL A 266 -25.29 -11.38 6.74
N ASN A 267 -26.56 -11.06 6.48
CA ASN A 267 -27.61 -10.88 7.49
C ASN A 267 -28.26 -12.18 7.98
N ALA A 268 -28.01 -13.32 7.34
CA ALA A 268 -28.61 -14.60 7.73
C ALA A 268 -27.94 -15.26 8.97
N THR A 269 -26.82 -14.72 9.47
CA THR A 269 -26.07 -15.29 10.60
C THR A 269 -25.80 -14.27 11.71
N THR A 270 -25.46 -14.73 12.91
CA THR A 270 -25.10 -13.85 14.03
C THR A 270 -23.74 -13.18 13.80
N ILE A 271 -23.37 -12.15 14.57
CA ILE A 271 -22.06 -11.47 14.42
C ILE A 271 -20.93 -12.45 14.66
N GLN A 272 -21.01 -13.24 15.74
CA GLN A 272 -20.01 -14.25 16.07
C GLN A 272 -19.83 -15.27 14.94
N LYS A 273 -20.94 -15.80 14.38
CA LYS A 273 -20.88 -16.75 13.26
C LYS A 273 -20.27 -16.14 12.00
N THR A 274 -20.56 -14.88 11.73
CA THR A 274 -20.02 -14.16 10.58
C THR A 274 -18.50 -13.99 10.71
N LEU A 275 -18.02 -13.56 11.88
CA LEU A 275 -16.59 -13.45 12.17
C LEU A 275 -15.89 -14.82 12.12
N LEU A 276 -16.53 -15.90 12.58
CA LEU A 276 -15.99 -17.27 12.44
C LEU A 276 -15.83 -17.69 10.98
N LYS A 277 -16.77 -17.33 10.09
CA LYS A 277 -16.60 -17.57 8.65
C LYS A 277 -15.40 -16.80 8.10
N LEU A 278 -15.19 -15.55 8.54
CA LEU A 278 -14.00 -14.78 8.16
C LEU A 278 -12.72 -15.41 8.68
N VAL A 279 -12.71 -15.95 9.91
CA VAL A 279 -11.57 -16.71 10.43
C VAL A 279 -11.27 -17.90 9.53
N ILE A 280 -12.26 -18.74 9.21
CA ILE A 280 -12.10 -19.92 8.34
C ILE A 280 -11.51 -19.50 6.97
N PHE A 281 -12.10 -18.48 6.33
CA PHE A 281 -11.60 -17.95 5.07
C PHE A 281 -10.17 -17.43 5.19
N SER A 282 -9.86 -16.68 6.25
CA SER A 282 -8.52 -16.13 6.48
C SER A 282 -7.44 -17.20 6.69
N ARG A 283 -7.82 -18.38 7.20
CA ARG A 283 -6.88 -19.52 7.33
C ARG A 283 -6.47 -20.06 5.97
N LYS A 284 -7.36 -19.99 4.98
CA LYS A 284 -7.10 -20.40 3.60
C LYS A 284 -6.42 -19.30 2.80
N TYR A 285 -6.90 -18.06 2.92
CA TYR A 285 -6.41 -16.88 2.23
C TYR A 285 -5.90 -15.82 3.21
N LYS A 286 -4.70 -16.04 3.72
CA LYS A 286 -4.06 -15.11 4.67
C LYS A 286 -3.91 -13.72 4.05
N ASN A 287 -4.28 -12.68 4.81
CA ASN A 287 -4.14 -11.27 4.43
C ASN A 287 -4.84 -10.92 3.10
N SER A 288 -5.90 -11.63 2.76
CA SER A 288 -6.76 -11.27 1.62
C SER A 288 -7.42 -9.91 1.87
N GLY A 289 -7.42 -9.05 0.84
CA GLY A 289 -8.16 -7.79 0.87
C GLY A 289 -9.69 -7.98 0.97
N GLN A 290 -10.20 -9.20 0.69
CA GLN A 290 -11.61 -9.51 0.90
C GLN A 290 -11.98 -9.46 2.40
N LEU A 291 -11.05 -9.76 3.30
CA LEU A 291 -11.29 -9.68 4.74
C LEU A 291 -11.68 -8.26 5.17
N GLU A 292 -10.95 -7.25 4.69
CA GLU A 292 -11.22 -5.83 4.97
C GLU A 292 -12.64 -5.47 4.51
N ALA A 293 -13.02 -5.91 3.30
CA ALA A 293 -14.34 -5.65 2.74
C ALA A 293 -15.49 -6.27 3.54
N TYR A 294 -15.36 -7.53 3.96
CA TYR A 294 -16.42 -8.15 4.76
C TYR A 294 -16.42 -7.68 6.22
N LEU A 295 -15.27 -7.30 6.79
CA LEU A 295 -15.20 -6.69 8.11
C LEU A 295 -15.94 -5.36 8.16
N ALA A 296 -15.87 -4.56 7.09
CA ALA A 296 -16.65 -3.34 7.04
C ALA A 296 -18.16 -3.58 6.89
N LYS A 297 -18.58 -4.60 6.14
CA LYS A 297 -19.98 -5.05 6.13
C LYS A 297 -20.45 -5.48 7.53
N VAL A 298 -19.58 -6.12 8.31
CA VAL A 298 -19.83 -6.44 9.73
C VAL A 298 -19.93 -5.17 10.56
N ASN A 299 -19.04 -4.20 10.35
CA ASN A 299 -19.04 -2.92 11.05
C ASN A 299 -20.35 -2.15 10.84
N LYS A 300 -20.80 -1.96 9.59
CA LYS A 300 -22.06 -1.30 9.26
C LYS A 300 -23.27 -1.94 9.94
N ARG A 301 -23.26 -3.27 10.05
CA ARG A 301 -24.29 -3.98 10.79
C ARG A 301 -24.24 -3.68 12.28
N LEU A 302 -23.05 -3.65 12.89
CA LEU A 302 -22.88 -3.31 14.30
C LEU A 302 -23.31 -1.87 14.60
N GLU A 303 -23.01 -0.91 13.72
CA GLU A 303 -23.42 0.50 13.84
C GLU A 303 -24.94 0.64 13.97
N ARG A 304 -25.70 -0.07 13.13
CA ARG A 304 -27.17 -0.06 13.14
C ARG A 304 -27.79 -0.78 14.34
N MET A 305 -27.00 -1.53 15.13
CA MET A 305 -27.49 -2.29 16.27
C MET A 305 -27.47 -1.44 17.55
N SER A 306 -28.62 -1.36 18.22
CA SER A 306 -28.76 -0.74 19.55
C SER A 306 -28.36 -1.67 20.70
N SER A 307 -28.35 -2.98 20.46
CA SER A 307 -27.98 -4.00 21.45
C SER A 307 -27.47 -5.25 20.75
N ILE A 308 -26.62 -6.01 21.43
CA ILE A 308 -26.15 -7.31 20.98
C ILE A 308 -26.65 -8.40 21.93
N LYS A 309 -27.23 -9.47 21.38
CA LYS A 309 -27.71 -10.63 22.17
C LYS A 309 -26.64 -11.69 22.40
N GLU A 310 -25.48 -11.50 21.77
CA GLU A 310 -24.34 -12.41 21.85
C GLU A 310 -23.37 -11.89 22.90
N GLU A 311 -22.69 -12.80 23.59
CA GLU A 311 -21.63 -12.44 24.52
C GLU A 311 -20.50 -11.69 23.80
N VAL A 312 -20.11 -10.52 24.33
CA VAL A 312 -19.10 -9.65 23.72
C VAL A 312 -17.71 -10.29 23.77
N ARG A 313 -17.36 -10.94 24.88
CA ARG A 313 -16.00 -11.48 25.09
C ARG A 313 -15.58 -12.54 24.05
N PRO A 314 -16.43 -13.52 23.65
CA PRO A 314 -16.15 -14.39 22.52
C PRO A 314 -15.92 -13.65 21.19
N ILE A 315 -16.70 -12.59 20.91
CA ILE A 315 -16.55 -11.78 19.69
C ILE A 315 -15.19 -11.09 19.68
N VAL A 316 -14.81 -10.43 20.77
CA VAL A 316 -13.47 -9.81 20.94
C VAL A 316 -12.35 -10.84 20.77
N SER A 317 -12.55 -12.06 21.30
CA SER A 317 -11.58 -13.15 21.17
C SER A 317 -11.37 -13.57 19.71
N ILE A 318 -12.44 -13.63 18.92
CA ILE A 318 -12.40 -13.96 17.48
C ILE A 318 -11.72 -12.84 16.69
N ILE A 319 -12.06 -11.57 16.96
CA ILE A 319 -11.41 -10.41 16.31
C ILE A 319 -9.90 -10.43 16.57
N SER A 320 -9.50 -10.68 17.82
CA SER A 320 -8.09 -10.77 18.21
C SER A 320 -7.37 -11.92 17.52
N ASP A 321 -8.03 -13.07 17.35
CA ASP A 321 -7.49 -14.20 16.58
C ASP A 321 -7.32 -13.86 15.09
N LEU A 322 -8.29 -13.14 14.50
CA LEU A 322 -8.22 -12.69 13.12
C LEU A 322 -7.02 -11.75 12.90
N MET A 323 -6.84 -10.77 13.78
CA MET A 323 -5.72 -9.82 13.74
C MET A 323 -4.35 -10.53 13.81
N ILE A 324 -4.17 -11.51 14.71
CA ILE A 324 -2.88 -12.22 14.87
C ILE A 324 -2.42 -12.90 13.58
N ASN A 325 -3.38 -13.46 12.86
CA ASN A 325 -3.08 -14.28 11.69
C ASN A 325 -3.16 -13.51 10.38
N ASN A 326 -3.67 -12.27 10.45
CA ASN A 326 -3.85 -11.40 9.30
C ASN A 326 -3.52 -9.96 9.69
N PRO A 327 -2.25 -9.60 9.90
CA PRO A 327 -1.90 -8.25 10.35
C PRO A 327 -2.38 -7.14 9.39
N ARG A 328 -2.60 -7.47 8.12
CA ARG A 328 -3.23 -6.54 7.16
C ARG A 328 -4.58 -6.00 7.68
N THR A 329 -5.33 -6.80 8.45
CA THR A 329 -6.67 -6.43 8.92
C THR A 329 -6.66 -5.63 10.22
N PHE A 330 -5.51 -5.19 10.75
CA PHE A 330 -5.45 -4.44 12.02
C PHE A 330 -6.40 -3.24 12.06
N SER A 331 -6.42 -2.41 11.01
CA SER A 331 -7.31 -1.25 10.94
C SER A 331 -8.79 -1.65 10.90
N SER A 332 -9.19 -2.53 9.97
CA SER A 332 -10.58 -2.99 9.85
C SER A 332 -11.07 -3.76 11.07
N CYS A 333 -10.18 -4.52 11.73
CA CYS A 333 -10.52 -5.20 12.98
C CYS A 333 -10.60 -4.22 14.16
N ALA A 334 -9.79 -3.15 14.18
CA ALA A 334 -9.89 -2.10 15.19
C ALA A 334 -11.21 -1.34 15.08
N LEU A 335 -11.64 -1.03 13.85
CA LEU A 335 -12.97 -0.47 13.56
C LEU A 335 -14.08 -1.35 14.16
N VAL A 336 -14.12 -2.62 13.77
CA VAL A 336 -15.10 -3.59 14.28
C VAL A 336 -15.00 -3.75 15.80
N LEU A 337 -13.79 -3.79 16.36
CA LEU A 337 -13.55 -3.91 17.79
C LEU A 337 -14.12 -2.72 18.56
N SER A 338 -13.86 -1.49 18.11
CA SER A 338 -14.40 -0.27 18.74
C SER A 338 -15.94 -0.28 18.76
N ASN A 339 -16.57 -0.70 17.65
CA ASN A 339 -18.01 -0.85 17.54
C ASN A 339 -18.58 -2.00 18.38
N VAL A 340 -17.81 -3.06 18.64
CA VAL A 340 -18.22 -4.15 19.56
C VAL A 340 -18.12 -3.70 21.02
N LEU A 341 -17.09 -2.94 21.38
CA LEU A 341 -16.89 -2.45 22.74
C LEU A 341 -17.96 -1.46 23.20
N LYS A 342 -18.71 -0.84 22.28
CA LYS A 342 -19.86 0.02 22.64
C LYS A 342 -20.98 -0.74 23.37
N PHE A 343 -21.01 -2.07 23.28
CA PHE A 343 -21.97 -2.92 23.99
C PHE A 343 -21.47 -3.37 25.36
N VAL A 344 -20.32 -2.87 25.82
CA VAL A 344 -19.79 -3.05 27.17
C VAL A 344 -20.02 -1.75 27.91
N ASP A 345 -20.78 -1.78 29.00
CA ASP A 345 -21.10 -0.57 29.77
C ASP A 345 -19.92 -0.13 30.66
N ASP A 346 -19.17 -1.09 31.20
CA ASP A 346 -18.08 -0.84 32.14
C ASP A 346 -16.74 -0.58 31.43
N ASP A 347 -16.15 0.59 31.70
CA ASP A 347 -14.85 0.96 31.16
C ASP A 347 -13.71 0.13 31.75
N GLU A 348 -13.82 -0.38 32.99
CA GLU A 348 -12.82 -1.31 33.55
C GLU A 348 -12.80 -2.62 32.76
N GLU A 349 -13.97 -3.16 32.41
CA GLU A 349 -14.09 -4.34 31.55
C GLU A 349 -13.50 -4.08 30.15
N LYS A 350 -13.77 -2.92 29.52
CA LYS A 350 -13.17 -2.55 28.22
C LYS A 350 -11.64 -2.53 28.31
N LEU A 351 -11.08 -1.91 29.34
CA LEU A 351 -9.64 -1.82 29.56
C LEU A 351 -9.01 -3.20 29.79
N GLU A 352 -9.69 -4.08 30.53
CA GLU A 352 -9.22 -5.46 30.74
C GLU A 352 -9.24 -6.26 29.42
N LEU A 353 -10.26 -6.09 28.57
CA LEU A 353 -10.28 -6.69 27.24
C LEU A 353 -9.12 -6.18 26.37
N LEU A 354 -8.92 -4.86 26.28
CA LEU A 354 -7.83 -4.26 25.49
C LEU A 354 -6.44 -4.71 26.00
N LYS A 355 -6.28 -4.83 27.31
CA LYS A 355 -5.06 -5.35 27.93
C LYS A 355 -4.81 -6.81 27.56
N GLN A 356 -5.84 -7.67 27.59
CA GLN A 356 -5.74 -9.06 27.15
C GLN A 356 -5.32 -9.17 25.68
N ILE A 357 -5.84 -8.29 24.81
CA ILE A 357 -5.42 -8.21 23.39
C ILE A 357 -3.94 -7.84 23.33
N LYS A 358 -3.55 -6.72 23.92
CA LYS A 358 -2.17 -6.24 23.95
C LYS A 358 -1.19 -7.32 24.45
N ASP A 359 -1.56 -8.01 25.52
CA ASP A 359 -0.74 -9.08 26.10
C ASP A 359 -0.58 -10.28 25.16
N LYS A 360 -1.62 -10.61 24.39
CA LYS A 360 -1.57 -11.67 23.35
C LYS A 360 -0.60 -11.34 22.21
N PHE A 361 -0.38 -10.06 21.92
CA PHE A 361 0.55 -9.58 20.89
C PHE A 361 1.97 -9.33 21.41
N LYS A 362 2.23 -9.33 22.72
CA LYS A 362 3.58 -9.15 23.29
C LYS A 362 4.69 -10.01 22.66
N PRO A 363 4.48 -11.31 22.33
CA PRO A 363 5.52 -12.14 21.71
C PRO A 363 5.63 -11.96 20.20
N ILE A 364 4.70 -11.24 19.56
CA ILE A 364 4.68 -11.00 18.12
C ILE A 364 5.47 -9.72 17.84
N LEU A 365 6.30 -9.76 16.80
CA LEU A 365 7.07 -8.59 16.38
C LEU A 365 6.37 -7.88 15.20
N GLY A 366 6.68 -6.60 15.00
CA GLY A 366 6.10 -5.79 13.92
C GLY A 366 4.63 -5.43 14.16
N THR A 367 4.24 -5.21 15.42
CA THR A 367 2.87 -4.87 15.84
C THR A 367 2.68 -3.38 16.09
N GLY A 368 3.59 -2.51 15.63
CA GLY A 368 3.53 -1.07 15.86
C GLY A 368 2.23 -0.42 15.36
N ILE A 369 1.76 -0.86 14.19
CA ILE A 369 0.44 -0.41 13.67
C ILE A 369 -0.72 -0.81 14.60
N LEU A 370 -0.66 -2.00 15.21
CA LEU A 370 -1.70 -2.42 16.15
C LEU A 370 -1.66 -1.55 17.41
N ASP A 371 -0.49 -1.21 17.92
CA ASP A 371 -0.34 -0.31 19.07
C ASP A 371 -1.00 1.05 18.81
N ILE A 372 -0.84 1.62 17.60
CA ILE A 372 -1.49 2.87 17.19
C ILE A 372 -3.03 2.71 17.22
N TRP A 373 -3.56 1.63 16.66
CA TRP A 373 -5.00 1.38 16.65
C TRP A 373 -5.57 1.12 18.05
N LEU A 374 -4.86 0.38 18.90
CA LEU A 374 -5.27 0.16 20.28
C LEU A 374 -5.21 1.45 21.10
N GLN A 375 -4.23 2.32 20.84
CA GLN A 375 -4.20 3.67 21.44
C GLN A 375 -5.40 4.49 20.98
N ARG A 376 -5.74 4.48 19.68
CA ARG A 376 -6.91 5.19 19.14
C ARG A 376 -8.22 4.77 19.82
N ILE A 377 -8.40 3.47 20.13
CA ILE A 377 -9.57 2.95 20.85
C ILE A 377 -9.54 3.36 22.33
N SER A 378 -8.39 3.23 22.98
CA SER A 378 -8.28 3.49 24.42
C SER A 378 -8.18 4.97 24.79
N TYR A 379 -7.86 5.85 23.84
CA TYR A 379 -7.54 7.26 24.10
C TYR A 379 -8.62 8.00 24.90
N HIS A 380 -9.90 7.76 24.62
CA HIS A 380 -11.01 8.40 25.36
C HIS A 380 -11.46 7.64 26.61
N ILE A 381 -10.88 6.47 26.88
CA ILE A 381 -11.15 5.64 28.07
C ILE A 381 -10.04 5.84 29.10
N ASN A 382 -8.77 5.69 28.69
CA ASN A 382 -7.59 5.91 29.51
C ASN A 382 -6.39 6.30 28.63
N ARG A 383 -5.90 7.53 28.80
CA ARG A 383 -4.77 8.10 28.05
C ARG A 383 -3.40 7.60 28.51
N ASP A 384 -3.33 7.02 29.70
CA ASP A 384 -2.08 6.61 30.36
C ASP A 384 -1.65 5.20 29.97
N ILE A 385 -2.35 4.54 29.03
CA ILE A 385 -1.93 3.23 28.53
C ILE A 385 -0.66 3.39 27.71
N GLU A 386 0.44 2.83 28.23
CA GLU A 386 1.71 2.78 27.51
C GLU A 386 1.67 1.75 26.37
N TYR A 387 2.19 2.11 25.20
CA TYR A 387 2.37 1.21 24.05
C TYR A 387 3.86 1.16 23.68
N LYS A 388 4.28 0.12 22.93
CA LYS A 388 5.70 -0.04 22.57
C LYS A 388 6.08 0.86 21.40
N GLU A 389 5.14 1.15 20.52
CA GLU A 389 5.35 1.99 19.34
C GLU A 389 5.67 3.45 19.71
N THR A 390 6.75 3.99 19.15
CA THR A 390 7.25 5.35 19.48
C THR A 390 6.20 6.42 19.18
N LEU A 391 5.47 6.28 18.08
CA LEU A 391 4.41 7.22 17.72
C LEU A 391 3.33 7.30 18.80
N CYS A 392 3.03 6.22 19.51
CA CYS A 392 2.09 6.25 20.62
C CYS A 392 2.62 7.06 21.80
N SER A 393 3.91 6.91 22.15
CA SER A 393 4.52 7.70 23.23
C SER A 393 4.57 9.20 22.92
N ILE A 394 4.68 9.55 21.63
CA ILE A 394 4.59 10.93 21.14
C ILE A 394 3.18 11.49 21.35
N VAL A 395 2.14 10.73 20.96
CA VAL A 395 0.74 11.10 21.19
C VAL A 395 0.41 11.25 22.68
N SER A 396 1.01 10.44 23.54
CA SER A 396 0.85 10.55 25.00
C SER A 396 1.61 11.74 25.61
N GLY A 397 2.32 12.55 24.83
CA GLY A 397 3.03 13.74 25.33
C GLY A 397 4.25 13.42 26.20
N VAL A 398 4.84 12.22 26.05
CA VAL A 398 5.99 11.78 26.87
C VAL A 398 7.28 12.52 26.50
N HIS A 399 7.36 13.05 25.28
CA HIS A 399 8.58 13.65 24.73
C HIS A 399 8.42 15.16 24.52
N ASP A 400 9.31 15.95 25.12
CA ASP A 400 9.37 17.40 24.93
C ASP A 400 9.66 17.79 23.47
N ARG A 401 10.34 16.92 22.71
CA ARG A 401 10.73 17.12 21.31
C ARG A 401 10.38 15.90 20.46
N PRO A 402 9.11 15.71 20.08
CA PRO A 402 8.66 14.50 19.41
C PRO A 402 9.41 14.18 18.11
N HIS A 403 9.74 15.20 17.33
CA HIS A 403 10.42 15.05 16.04
C HIS A 403 11.82 14.41 16.16
N GLU A 404 12.54 14.60 17.27
CA GLU A 404 13.86 14.00 17.50
C GLU A 404 13.79 12.48 17.68
N HIS A 405 12.61 11.94 18.01
CA HIS A 405 12.35 10.51 18.14
C HIS A 405 11.82 9.86 16.86
N VAL A 406 11.37 10.66 15.89
CA VAL A 406 10.86 10.17 14.59
C VAL A 406 11.94 10.25 13.51
N TRP A 407 12.64 11.38 13.43
CA TRP A 407 13.61 11.62 12.35
C TRP A 407 14.99 12.01 12.88
N SER A 408 16.02 11.30 12.43
CA SER A 408 17.40 11.73 12.66
C SER A 408 17.71 12.99 11.86
N SER A 409 17.78 14.12 12.58
CA SER A 409 18.04 15.46 12.03
C SER A 409 19.47 15.96 12.31
N GLU A 410 20.39 15.08 12.72
CA GLU A 410 21.76 15.45 13.10
C GLU A 410 22.62 15.97 11.93
N TRP A 411 22.30 15.56 10.71
CA TRP A 411 22.92 16.06 9.49
C TRP A 411 22.52 17.51 9.16
N ILE A 412 21.46 18.04 9.79
CA ILE A 412 20.98 19.41 9.55
C ILE A 412 21.91 20.42 10.20
N SER A 413 22.70 21.11 9.38
CA SER A 413 23.67 22.12 9.83
C SER A 413 23.04 23.45 10.26
N ASP A 414 21.78 23.68 9.89
CA ASP A 414 21.06 24.92 10.17
C ASP A 414 20.24 24.74 11.44
N ASN A 415 20.70 25.36 12.54
CA ASN A 415 20.04 25.26 13.85
C ASN A 415 18.65 25.89 13.86
N ASN A 416 18.38 26.90 13.03
CA ASN A 416 17.05 27.51 12.95
C ASN A 416 16.06 26.52 12.31
N PHE A 417 16.45 25.92 11.19
CA PHE A 417 15.64 24.87 10.55
C PHE A 417 15.43 23.68 11.49
N LYS A 418 16.51 23.19 12.11
CA LYS A 418 16.46 22.04 13.01
C LYS A 418 15.59 22.28 14.24
N ASN A 419 15.72 23.43 14.90
CA ASN A 419 15.05 23.65 16.19
C ASN A 419 13.65 24.27 16.05
N ASN A 420 13.35 24.98 14.96
CA ASN A 420 12.07 25.67 14.81
C ASN A 420 11.18 25.01 13.75
N ILE A 421 11.73 24.66 12.58
CA ILE A 421 10.91 24.07 11.50
C ILE A 421 10.61 22.61 11.80
N MET A 422 11.60 21.81 12.18
CA MET A 422 11.35 20.40 12.56
C MET A 422 10.54 20.26 13.85
N ALA A 423 10.55 21.28 14.72
CA ALA A 423 9.74 21.31 15.93
C ALA A 423 8.25 21.60 15.69
N THR A 424 7.84 21.85 14.43
CA THR A 424 6.42 21.94 14.08
C THR A 424 5.71 20.64 14.48
N SER A 425 4.60 20.76 15.23
CA SER A 425 3.83 19.57 15.60
C SER A 425 3.31 18.87 14.35
N PHE A 426 3.52 17.56 14.29
CA PHE A 426 2.97 16.67 13.26
C PHE A 426 1.84 15.80 13.81
N VAL A 427 1.49 15.96 15.09
CA VAL A 427 0.26 15.44 15.70
C VAL A 427 -0.75 16.58 15.76
N ASP A 428 -1.94 16.34 15.23
CA ASP A 428 -3.05 17.29 15.24
C ASP A 428 -3.89 17.03 16.50
N ASP A 429 -3.53 17.70 17.59
CA ASP A 429 -4.17 17.51 18.90
C ASP A 429 -5.66 17.89 18.90
N ASP A 430 -6.04 18.92 18.14
CA ASP A 430 -7.42 19.36 18.03
C ASP A 430 -8.28 18.27 17.36
N LYS A 431 -7.77 17.65 16.27
CA LYS A 431 -8.46 16.50 15.66
C LYS A 431 -8.53 15.31 16.59
N LEU A 432 -7.46 15.00 17.31
CA LEU A 432 -7.43 13.85 18.22
C LEU A 432 -8.40 14.04 19.40
N GLN A 433 -8.56 15.25 19.92
CA GLN A 433 -9.54 15.56 20.96
C GLN A 433 -10.98 15.51 20.45
N ALA A 434 -11.19 15.88 19.18
CA ALA A 434 -12.50 15.84 18.53
C ALA A 434 -12.95 14.44 18.09
N CYS A 435 -12.05 13.46 18.07
CA CYS A 435 -12.38 12.07 17.77
C CYS A 435 -13.42 11.49 18.73
N GLU A 436 -14.31 10.64 18.21
CA GLU A 436 -15.22 9.87 19.05
C GLU A 436 -14.55 8.58 19.57
N PRO A 437 -15.03 7.99 20.69
CA PRO A 437 -14.53 6.71 21.20
C PRO A 437 -14.67 5.55 20.19
N ILE A 438 -15.70 5.59 19.35
CA ILE A 438 -15.89 4.65 18.24
C ILE A 438 -15.11 5.18 17.05
N ILE A 439 -14.31 4.30 16.44
CA ILE A 439 -13.56 4.65 15.23
C ILE A 439 -14.55 4.84 14.09
N GLN A 440 -14.43 5.93 13.35
CA GLN A 440 -15.29 6.20 12.20
C GLN A 440 -14.80 5.43 10.98
N GLU A 441 -15.72 5.07 10.08
CA GLU A 441 -15.40 4.28 8.88
C GLU A 441 -14.34 4.98 8.02
N GLU A 442 -14.36 6.31 7.94
CA GLU A 442 -13.45 7.13 7.14
C GLU A 442 -12.00 7.14 7.66
N GLU A 443 -11.78 6.79 8.93
CA GLU A 443 -10.43 6.69 9.51
C GLU A 443 -9.69 5.43 9.04
N VAL A 444 -10.45 4.38 8.73
CA VAL A 444 -9.93 3.02 8.47
C VAL A 444 -10.07 2.64 7.01
N THR A 445 -11.16 3.07 6.41
CA THR A 445 -11.55 2.69 5.07
C THR A 445 -11.23 3.84 4.13
N LEU A 446 -10.59 3.50 3.02
CA LEU A 446 -10.34 4.45 1.93
C LEU A 446 -11.64 4.70 1.11
N PHE A 447 -12.68 3.92 1.38
CA PHE A 447 -14.00 3.89 0.75
C PHE A 447 -15.03 3.65 1.85
N PRO A 448 -16.09 4.46 1.97
CA PRO A 448 -17.32 3.95 2.57
C PRO A 448 -17.75 2.76 1.71
N TYR A 449 -17.95 1.58 2.29
CA TYR A 449 -18.33 0.38 1.54
C TYR A 449 -19.76 0.45 0.94
N ASP A 450 -20.36 1.65 0.91
CA ASP A 450 -21.57 1.99 0.16
C ASP A 450 -21.25 2.32 -1.31
N SER A 451 -19.99 2.20 -1.73
CA SER A 451 -19.60 2.28 -3.15
C SER A 451 -19.61 0.91 -3.86
N ASP A 452 -20.04 -0.17 -3.21
CA ASP A 452 -20.80 -1.17 -3.97
C ASP A 452 -22.00 -0.34 -4.44
N VAL A 453 -21.98 0.15 -5.69
CA VAL A 453 -23.08 0.91 -6.32
C VAL A 453 -24.35 0.40 -5.69
N ASP A 454 -25.07 1.27 -4.98
CA ASP A 454 -26.40 0.93 -4.50
C ASP A 454 -27.15 0.40 -5.73
N GLU A 455 -27.27 -0.92 -5.84
CA GLU A 455 -28.05 -1.60 -6.87
C GLU A 455 -29.56 -1.33 -6.63
N GLU A 456 -29.90 -0.39 -5.74
CA GLU A 456 -31.21 0.25 -5.71
C GLU A 456 -31.44 1.15 -6.95
N ASP A 457 -30.39 1.51 -7.71
CA ASP A 457 -30.52 2.16 -9.03
C ASP A 457 -30.65 1.15 -10.21
N LEU A 458 -30.81 -0.15 -9.92
CA LEU A 458 -31.02 -1.21 -10.93
C LEU A 458 -32.39 -1.93 -10.83
N GLU A 459 -33.40 -1.31 -10.22
CA GLU A 459 -34.82 -1.69 -10.43
C GLU A 459 -35.69 -0.55 -10.96
#